data_AF-A0A370HVS9-F1
#
_entry.id   AF-A0A370HVS9-F1
#
_cell.length_a   1.000
_cell.length_b   1.000
_cell.length_c   1.000
_cell.angle_alpha   90.00
_cell.angle_beta   90.00
_cell.angle_gamma   90.00
#
_symmetry.space_group_name_H-M   'P 1'
#
loop_
_entity.id
_entity.type
_entity.pdbx_description
1 polymer ?
#
loop_
_entity_poly.entity_id
_entity_poly.type
_entity_poly.pdbx_seq_one_letter_code
_entity_poly.pdbx_strand_id
1 'polypeptide(L)'
;MPDTNPFPSADEARHAIWEMLVRRDIEAFVAGDWDAHFRDFAPDIFFGIDARFSDNPDSWRVTYADIARYRESWLAGSKELKGRIEDADLRRAIFALTNLRDIEIMGDFALARKKFDGTIPLNDGGTVTLRWQTQYFCRRVEGRWRIAGFLGYLPNPMGSSTPQAPAKYAPPATQAPGNGPYSPVLEVTPGKIVVISGQAAVGPDGRTIGSDIRTQARVTIENCAAQLRNAGCSLADVFKVNVYMTDLNDWPAFNEVYAEMMPQPLPVRTAVETKLLRDFVVEIELWAVKP
;
A
#
# COMPACT_ATOMS: atom_id res chain seq x y z
N MET A 1 27.96 7.92 -9.90
CA MET A 1 27.18 9.05 -10.44
C MET A 1 25.76 8.58 -10.71
N PRO A 2 24.73 9.44 -10.71
CA PRO A 2 23.35 9.00 -10.96
C PRO A 2 23.14 8.37 -12.36
N ASP A 3 24.09 8.54 -13.29
CA ASP A 3 24.09 7.99 -14.64
C ASP A 3 25.00 6.77 -14.84
N THR A 4 25.43 6.12 -13.75
CA THR A 4 26.25 4.90 -13.82
C THR A 4 25.34 3.67 -13.97
N ASN A 5 25.62 2.84 -14.98
CA ASN A 5 24.93 1.58 -15.17
C ASN A 5 25.20 0.65 -13.97
N PRO A 6 24.16 0.18 -13.27
CA PRO A 6 24.33 -0.65 -12.08
C PRO A 6 24.70 -2.10 -12.41
N PHE A 7 24.57 -2.52 -13.66
CA PHE A 7 24.95 -3.84 -14.12
C PHE A 7 26.33 -3.78 -14.76
N PRO A 8 27.28 -4.64 -14.34
CA PRO A 8 28.60 -4.68 -14.96
C PRO A 8 28.49 -5.13 -16.43
N SER A 9 29.48 -4.78 -17.25
CA SER A 9 29.52 -5.18 -18.67
C SER A 9 29.51 -6.70 -18.88
N ALA A 10 29.91 -7.48 -17.87
CA ALA A 10 29.84 -8.94 -17.89
C ALA A 10 28.40 -9.50 -17.81
N ASP A 11 27.43 -8.75 -17.27
CA ASP A 11 25.99 -9.07 -17.41
C ASP A 11 25.47 -8.35 -18.66
N GLU A 12 25.90 -8.82 -19.83
CA GLU A 12 25.64 -8.17 -21.12
C GLU A 12 24.15 -7.86 -21.34
N ALA A 13 23.27 -8.77 -20.93
CA ALA A 13 21.84 -8.64 -21.16
C ALA A 13 21.21 -7.54 -20.30
N ARG A 14 21.42 -7.56 -18.97
CA ARG A 14 20.88 -6.50 -18.10
C ARG A 14 21.56 -5.16 -18.36
N HIS A 15 22.86 -5.18 -18.65
CA HIS A 15 23.61 -3.99 -19.04
C HIS A 15 22.99 -3.35 -20.29
N ALA A 16 22.75 -4.12 -21.36
CA ALA A 16 22.16 -3.62 -22.59
C ALA A 16 20.72 -3.10 -22.40
N ILE A 17 19.90 -3.79 -21.60
CA ILE A 17 18.53 -3.36 -21.27
C ILE A 17 18.55 -2.05 -20.47
N TRP A 18 19.47 -1.89 -19.53
CA TRP A 18 19.61 -0.63 -18.78
C TRP A 18 20.08 0.51 -19.68
N GLU A 19 21.07 0.30 -20.55
CA GLU A 19 21.52 1.31 -21.51
C GLU A 19 20.39 1.74 -22.45
N MET A 20 19.51 0.81 -22.83
CA MET A 20 18.31 1.07 -23.61
C MET A 20 17.27 1.89 -22.85
N LEU A 21 16.79 1.38 -21.72
CA LEU A 21 15.64 1.93 -20.99
C LEU A 21 15.99 3.12 -20.10
N VAL A 22 17.27 3.38 -19.85
CA VAL A 22 17.72 4.49 -18.99
C VAL A 22 18.56 5.45 -19.79
N ARG A 23 19.77 5.08 -20.23
CA ARG A 23 20.68 6.05 -20.83
C ARG A 23 20.14 6.64 -22.12
N ARG A 24 19.90 5.81 -23.13
CA ARG A 24 19.45 6.26 -24.46
C ARG A 24 18.06 6.88 -24.40
N ASP A 25 17.16 6.31 -23.60
CA ASP A 25 15.83 6.88 -23.37
C ASP A 25 15.89 8.30 -22.79
N ILE A 26 16.65 8.52 -21.71
CA ILE A 26 16.77 9.84 -21.08
C ILE A 26 17.45 10.84 -22.03
N GLU A 27 18.50 10.41 -22.73
CA GLU A 27 19.22 11.28 -23.67
C GLU A 27 18.33 11.68 -24.85
N ALA A 28 17.56 10.73 -25.41
CA ALA A 28 16.59 11.02 -26.45
C ALA A 28 15.47 11.93 -25.94
N PHE A 29 14.93 11.69 -24.75
CA PHE A 29 13.85 12.47 -24.15
C PHE A 29 14.25 13.94 -23.93
N VAL A 30 15.45 14.18 -23.40
CA VAL A 30 15.99 15.54 -23.21
C VAL A 30 16.20 16.23 -24.56
N ALA A 31 16.75 15.52 -25.54
CA ALA A 31 16.94 16.08 -26.89
C ALA A 31 15.61 16.34 -27.61
N GLY A 32 14.54 15.61 -27.27
CA GLY A 32 13.31 15.52 -28.06
C GLY A 32 13.52 14.73 -29.36
N ASP A 33 14.47 13.80 -29.37
CA ASP A 33 14.85 13.00 -30.53
C ASP A 33 14.09 11.67 -30.53
N TRP A 34 12.91 11.68 -31.17
CA TRP A 34 12.11 10.47 -31.32
C TRP A 34 12.82 9.40 -32.14
N ASP A 35 13.61 9.75 -33.15
CA ASP A 35 14.24 8.76 -34.02
C ASP A 35 15.32 7.97 -33.27
N ALA A 36 16.05 8.63 -32.36
CA ALA A 36 16.96 7.96 -31.44
C ALA A 36 16.22 6.98 -30.51
N HIS A 37 15.08 7.41 -29.94
CA HIS A 37 14.27 6.57 -29.05
C HIS A 37 13.64 5.38 -29.80
N PHE A 38 13.08 5.63 -30.99
CA PHE A 38 12.40 4.64 -31.83
C PHE A 38 13.31 3.47 -32.22
N ARG A 39 14.61 3.69 -32.38
CA ARG A 39 15.60 2.63 -32.67
C ARG A 39 15.66 1.55 -31.61
N ASP A 40 15.12 1.76 -30.41
CA ASP A 40 15.09 0.74 -29.36
C ASP A 40 13.80 -0.09 -29.36
N PHE A 41 12.83 0.20 -30.22
CA PHE A 41 11.55 -0.52 -30.27
C PHE A 41 11.56 -1.69 -31.26
N ALA A 42 10.68 -2.66 -31.00
CA ALA A 42 10.27 -3.71 -31.92
C ALA A 42 8.83 -3.40 -32.39
N PRO A 43 8.65 -2.57 -33.43
CA PRO A 43 7.34 -2.01 -33.78
C PRO A 43 6.30 -3.07 -34.18
N ASP A 44 6.73 -4.16 -34.82
CA ASP A 44 5.83 -5.21 -35.32
C ASP A 44 5.11 -6.00 -34.22
N ILE A 45 5.66 -5.96 -32.99
CA ILE A 45 5.11 -6.66 -31.82
C ILE A 45 4.78 -5.69 -30.68
N PHE A 46 4.80 -4.38 -30.95
CA PHE A 46 4.62 -3.36 -29.93
C PHE A 46 3.16 -3.22 -29.48
N PHE A 47 2.95 -3.13 -28.17
CA PHE A 47 1.72 -2.56 -27.59
C PHE A 47 1.99 -1.90 -26.23
N GLY A 48 1.20 -0.90 -25.87
CA GLY A 48 1.30 -0.19 -24.59
C GLY A 48 -0.04 -0.06 -23.87
N ILE A 49 -0.03 -0.37 -22.57
CA ILE A 49 -1.14 -0.17 -21.65
C ILE A 49 -0.84 1.06 -20.79
N ASP A 50 -1.81 1.96 -20.70
CA ASP A 50 -1.79 3.16 -19.87
C ASP A 50 -2.58 2.89 -18.58
N ALA A 51 -1.88 2.90 -17.45
CA ALA A 51 -2.48 2.74 -16.13
C ALA A 51 -3.13 4.03 -15.61
N ARG A 52 -2.94 5.17 -16.29
CA ARG A 52 -3.54 6.47 -15.98
C ARG A 52 -3.28 6.94 -14.54
N PHE A 53 -2.11 6.61 -13.99
CA PHE A 53 -1.74 6.86 -12.60
C PHE A 53 -2.75 6.28 -11.60
N SER A 54 -3.40 5.17 -11.96
CA SER A 54 -4.32 4.43 -11.10
C SER A 54 -3.76 3.05 -10.76
N ASP A 55 -3.92 2.63 -9.50
CA ASP A 55 -3.63 1.28 -9.04
C ASP A 55 -4.81 0.31 -9.23
N ASN A 56 -5.96 0.80 -9.74
CA ASN A 56 -7.10 -0.04 -10.12
C ASN A 56 -6.94 -0.58 -11.55
N PRO A 57 -6.72 -1.89 -11.74
CA PRO A 57 -6.53 -2.50 -13.06
C PRO A 57 -7.73 -2.36 -14.01
N ASP A 58 -8.96 -2.27 -13.50
CA ASP A 58 -10.17 -2.10 -14.32
C ASP A 58 -10.20 -0.74 -15.04
N SER A 59 -9.41 0.20 -14.52
CA SER A 59 -9.26 1.54 -15.09
C SER A 59 -8.22 1.58 -16.22
N TRP A 60 -7.38 0.57 -16.40
CA TRP A 60 -6.29 0.65 -17.38
C TRP A 60 -6.81 0.51 -18.80
N ARG A 61 -6.11 1.11 -19.77
CA ARG A 61 -6.55 1.12 -21.17
C ARG A 61 -5.40 0.75 -22.09
N VAL A 62 -5.70 -0.02 -23.14
CA VAL A 62 -4.80 -0.23 -24.27
C VAL A 62 -4.81 1.03 -25.13
N THR A 63 -4.15 2.09 -24.65
CA THR A 63 -4.11 3.40 -25.30
C THR A 63 -3.17 3.39 -26.51
N TYR A 64 -2.06 2.66 -26.40
CA TYR A 64 -1.00 2.62 -27.42
C TYR A 64 -1.05 1.30 -28.17
N ALA A 65 -2.06 1.15 -29.03
CA ALA A 65 -2.22 -0.03 -29.88
C ALA A 65 -1.10 -0.19 -30.93
N ASP A 66 -0.38 0.89 -31.21
CA ASP A 66 0.81 0.93 -32.07
C ASP A 66 1.78 2.01 -31.58
N ILE A 67 2.99 2.01 -32.15
CA ILE A 67 4.06 2.92 -31.78
C ILE A 67 3.83 4.37 -32.23
N ALA A 68 3.02 4.60 -33.27
CA ALA A 68 2.72 5.93 -33.78
C ALA A 68 1.87 6.72 -32.79
N ARG A 69 0.91 6.08 -32.12
CA ARG A 69 0.14 6.70 -31.02
C ARG A 69 1.03 7.05 -29.83
N TYR A 70 1.99 6.18 -29.50
CA TYR A 70 2.91 6.43 -28.40
C TYR A 70 3.83 7.63 -28.69
N ARG A 71 4.29 7.77 -29.94
CA ARG A 71 5.11 8.91 -30.39
C ARG A 71 4.54 10.27 -30.02
N GLU A 72 3.24 10.46 -30.26
CA GLU A 72 2.58 11.73 -29.99
C GLU A 72 2.63 12.10 -28.50
N SER A 73 2.29 11.14 -27.62
CA SER A 73 2.36 11.33 -26.17
C SER A 73 3.80 11.56 -25.67
N TRP A 74 4.77 10.81 -26.20
CA TRP A 74 6.16 10.94 -25.80
C TRP A 74 6.75 12.31 -26.18
N LEU A 75 6.49 12.77 -27.41
CA LEU A 75 6.94 14.08 -27.88
C LEU A 75 6.27 15.23 -27.12
N ALA A 76 4.99 15.08 -26.76
CA ALA A 76 4.29 16.06 -25.93
C ALA A 76 4.95 16.19 -24.54
N GLY A 77 5.27 15.08 -23.88
CA GLY A 77 5.95 15.09 -22.58
C GLY A 77 7.37 15.68 -22.63
N SER A 78 8.15 15.34 -23.67
CA SER A 78 9.47 15.94 -23.89
C SER A 78 9.37 17.47 -24.07
N LYS A 79 8.43 17.92 -24.91
CA LYS A 79 8.20 19.34 -25.17
C LYS A 79 7.71 20.11 -23.94
N GLU A 80 6.92 19.48 -23.06
CA GLU A 80 6.40 20.12 -21.86
C GLU A 80 7.51 20.60 -20.92
N LEU A 81 8.59 19.84 -20.79
CA LEU A 81 9.71 20.19 -19.91
C LEU A 81 10.77 21.04 -20.63
N LYS A 82 10.86 20.91 -21.96
CA LYS A 82 11.81 21.67 -22.77
C LYS A 82 11.54 23.17 -22.67
N GLY A 83 12.58 23.93 -22.34
CA GLY A 83 12.50 25.38 -22.14
C GLY A 83 11.97 25.83 -20.77
N ARG A 84 11.54 24.90 -19.91
CA ARG A 84 11.20 25.19 -18.49
C ARG A 84 12.34 24.85 -17.54
N ILE A 85 13.35 24.13 -18.02
CA ILE A 85 14.57 23.74 -17.32
C ILE A 85 15.67 23.53 -18.37
N GLU A 86 16.92 23.81 -18.00
CA GLU A 86 18.08 23.57 -18.87
C GLU A 86 18.28 22.08 -19.13
N ASP A 87 18.62 21.70 -20.37
CA ASP A 87 18.76 20.29 -20.79
C ASP A 87 19.75 19.50 -19.91
N ALA A 88 20.86 20.13 -19.51
CA ALA A 88 21.86 19.51 -18.64
C ALA A 88 21.31 19.22 -17.23
N ASP A 89 20.44 20.08 -16.72
CA ASP A 89 19.84 19.96 -15.39
C ASP A 89 18.69 18.96 -15.42
N LEU A 90 17.87 19.00 -16.46
CA LEU A 90 16.83 18.00 -16.73
C LEU A 90 17.45 16.61 -16.85
N ARG A 91 18.52 16.46 -17.63
CA ARG A 91 19.26 15.19 -17.76
C ARG A 91 19.69 14.68 -16.38
N ARG A 92 20.41 15.49 -15.62
CA ARG A 92 20.91 15.08 -14.28
C ARG A 92 19.77 14.72 -13.34
N ALA A 93 18.69 15.49 -13.35
CA ALA A 93 17.52 15.24 -12.53
C ALA A 93 16.84 13.91 -12.90
N ILE A 94 16.52 13.68 -14.17
CA ILE A 94 15.87 12.43 -14.60
C ILE A 94 16.74 11.22 -14.25
N PHE A 95 18.06 11.26 -14.47
CA PHE A 95 18.95 10.18 -14.03
C PHE A 95 18.89 9.94 -12.53
N ALA A 96 18.95 11.00 -11.71
CA ALA A 96 18.92 10.89 -10.25
C ALA A 96 17.60 10.31 -9.73
N LEU A 97 16.49 10.62 -10.39
CA LEU A 97 15.16 10.14 -10.02
C LEU A 97 14.83 8.75 -10.59
N THR A 98 15.63 8.24 -11.55
CA THR A 98 15.38 6.96 -12.21
C THR A 98 16.00 5.79 -11.47
N ASN A 99 15.20 4.76 -11.21
CA ASN A 99 15.68 3.47 -10.74
C ASN A 99 15.28 2.37 -11.72
N LEU A 100 16.28 1.61 -12.20
CA LEU A 100 16.08 0.35 -12.90
C LEU A 100 17.13 -0.65 -12.39
N ARG A 101 16.75 -1.43 -11.38
CA ARG A 101 17.61 -2.46 -10.77
C ARG A 101 17.03 -3.86 -10.93
N ASP A 102 15.73 -3.96 -11.18
CA ASP A 102 15.01 -5.22 -11.28
C ASP A 102 14.69 -5.50 -12.74
N ILE A 103 15.45 -6.46 -13.30
CA ILE A 103 15.32 -6.97 -14.66
C ILE A 103 15.31 -8.49 -14.59
N GLU A 104 14.16 -9.05 -14.91
CA GLU A 104 13.95 -10.48 -15.06
C GLU A 104 14.17 -10.88 -16.52
N ILE A 105 14.89 -11.98 -16.76
CA ILE A 105 15.21 -12.46 -18.11
C ILE A 105 14.89 -13.94 -18.19
N MET A 106 14.14 -14.33 -19.22
CA MET A 106 13.81 -15.71 -19.53
C MET A 106 13.92 -15.94 -21.03
N GLY A 107 15.02 -16.57 -21.46
CA GLY A 107 15.34 -16.74 -22.88
C GLY A 107 15.39 -15.39 -23.62
N ASP A 108 14.56 -15.23 -24.64
CA ASP A 108 14.47 -14.02 -25.46
C ASP A 108 13.46 -12.98 -24.91
N PHE A 109 12.98 -13.16 -23.68
CA PHE A 109 12.06 -12.24 -23.03
C PHE A 109 12.70 -11.61 -21.80
N ALA A 110 12.40 -10.34 -21.56
CA ALA A 110 12.75 -9.68 -20.31
C ALA A 110 11.62 -8.78 -19.81
N LEU A 111 11.48 -8.72 -18.48
CA LEU A 111 10.59 -7.80 -17.79
C LEU A 111 11.47 -6.84 -16.96
N ALA A 112 11.43 -5.56 -17.33
CA ALA A 112 12.23 -4.51 -16.70
C ALA A 112 11.33 -3.52 -15.95
N ARG A 113 11.63 -3.27 -14.69
CA ARG A 113 10.78 -2.45 -13.79
C ARG A 113 11.45 -1.10 -13.54
N LYS A 114 11.12 -0.12 -14.38
CA LYS A 114 11.66 1.25 -14.31
C LYS A 114 10.78 2.11 -13.41
N LYS A 115 11.38 2.83 -12.46
CA LYS A 115 10.69 3.69 -11.50
C LYS A 115 11.26 5.10 -11.53
N PHE A 116 10.38 6.06 -11.28
CA PHE A 116 10.74 7.44 -10.97
C PHE A 116 10.23 7.80 -9.59
N ASP A 117 11.05 8.47 -8.77
CA ASP A 117 10.62 9.00 -7.48
C ASP A 117 11.36 10.29 -7.11
N GLY A 118 10.67 11.41 -7.25
CA GLY A 118 11.08 12.69 -6.70
C GLY A 118 10.51 13.87 -7.47
N THR A 119 11.14 15.03 -7.28
CA THR A 119 10.72 16.29 -7.88
C THR A 119 11.85 16.96 -8.63
N ILE A 120 11.51 17.64 -9.72
CA ILE A 120 12.41 18.44 -10.54
C ILE A 120 12.01 19.90 -10.38
N PRO A 121 12.88 20.79 -9.86
CA PRO A 121 12.63 22.22 -9.85
C PRO A 121 12.71 22.79 -11.27
N LEU A 122 11.88 23.78 -11.58
CA LEU A 122 11.84 24.46 -12.86
C LEU A 122 12.36 25.89 -12.76
N ASN A 123 12.77 26.46 -13.89
CA ASN A 123 13.29 27.82 -14.00
C ASN A 123 12.25 28.90 -13.62
N ASP A 124 10.96 28.59 -13.75
CA ASP A 124 9.83 29.46 -13.38
C ASP A 124 9.51 29.45 -11.87
N GLY A 125 10.30 28.73 -11.06
CA GLY A 125 10.05 28.51 -9.63
C GLY A 125 9.03 27.41 -9.32
N GLY A 126 8.45 26.78 -10.36
CA GLY A 126 7.59 25.61 -10.23
C GLY A 126 8.37 24.32 -9.96
N THR A 127 7.62 23.23 -9.79
CA THR A 127 8.19 21.88 -9.67
C THR A 127 7.37 20.88 -10.48
N VAL A 128 8.04 19.85 -10.98
CA VAL A 128 7.42 18.69 -11.63
C VAL A 128 7.70 17.47 -10.78
N THR A 129 6.65 16.73 -10.42
CA THR A 129 6.78 15.49 -9.65
C THR A 129 6.83 14.30 -10.60
N LEU A 130 7.90 13.52 -10.53
CA LEU A 130 8.02 12.23 -11.20
C LEU A 130 7.90 11.13 -10.15
N ARG A 131 6.67 10.66 -9.93
CA ARG A 131 6.37 9.59 -8.99
C ARG A 131 5.45 8.55 -9.62
N TRP A 132 6.05 7.71 -10.43
CA TRP A 132 5.36 6.67 -11.19
C TRP A 132 6.35 5.60 -11.65
N GLN A 133 5.83 4.50 -12.17
CA GLN A 133 6.64 3.38 -12.65
C GLN A 133 6.10 2.79 -13.94
N THR A 134 6.93 1.98 -14.60
CA THR A 134 6.61 1.29 -15.84
C THR A 134 7.20 -0.10 -15.81
N GLN A 135 6.40 -1.08 -16.21
CA GLN A 135 6.84 -2.42 -16.54
C GLN A 135 7.09 -2.48 -18.04
N TYR A 136 8.35 -2.61 -18.45
CA TYR A 136 8.72 -2.77 -19.85
C TYR A 136 8.80 -4.25 -20.20
N PHE A 137 8.14 -4.63 -21.28
CA PHE A 137 8.26 -5.93 -21.91
C PHE A 137 9.29 -5.82 -23.02
N CYS A 138 10.42 -6.50 -22.84
CA CYS A 138 11.52 -6.50 -23.81
C CYS A 138 11.62 -7.85 -24.49
N ARG A 139 12.01 -7.82 -25.77
CA ARG A 139 12.28 -9.02 -26.57
C ARG A 139 13.63 -8.90 -27.24
N ARG A 140 14.33 -10.03 -27.39
CA ARG A 140 15.51 -10.09 -28.25
C ARG A 140 15.06 -10.28 -29.70
N VAL A 141 15.38 -9.30 -30.55
CA VAL A 141 15.07 -9.28 -31.99
C VAL A 141 16.37 -9.07 -32.74
N GLU A 142 16.70 -9.99 -33.65
CA GLU A 142 17.95 -9.97 -34.43
C GLU A 142 19.21 -9.81 -33.55
N GLY A 143 19.24 -10.53 -32.43
CA GLY A 143 20.38 -10.52 -31.49
C GLY A 143 20.45 -9.30 -30.58
N ARG A 144 19.53 -8.34 -30.66
CA ARG A 144 19.50 -7.13 -29.81
C ARG A 144 18.23 -7.07 -28.96
N TRP A 145 18.35 -6.61 -27.71
CA TRP A 145 17.19 -6.28 -26.88
C TRP A 145 16.45 -5.06 -27.42
N ARG A 146 15.13 -5.20 -27.56
CA ARG A 146 14.20 -4.16 -28.02
C ARG A 146 13.00 -4.06 -27.08
N ILE A 147 12.37 -2.90 -27.05
CA ILE A 147 11.11 -2.64 -26.36
C ILE A 147 9.98 -3.21 -27.22
N ALA A 148 9.35 -4.27 -26.73
CA ALA A 148 8.18 -4.91 -27.35
C ALA A 148 6.87 -4.41 -26.74
N GLY A 149 6.91 -3.62 -25.68
CA GLY A 149 5.72 -3.02 -25.09
C GLY A 149 5.92 -2.56 -23.67
N PHE A 150 4.87 -2.00 -23.08
CA PHE A 150 4.90 -1.61 -21.68
C PHE A 150 3.51 -1.59 -21.02
N LEU A 151 3.51 -1.69 -19.70
CA LEU A 151 2.45 -1.20 -18.82
C LEU A 151 3.00 0.00 -18.04
N GLY A 152 2.55 1.19 -18.42
CA GLY A 152 3.16 2.46 -18.02
C GLY A 152 2.22 3.33 -17.21
N TYR A 153 2.77 4.42 -16.68
CA TYR A 153 2.04 5.40 -15.86
C TYR A 153 1.38 4.76 -14.63
N LEU A 154 2.00 3.73 -14.05
CA LEU A 154 1.57 3.12 -12.80
C LEU A 154 1.95 4.05 -11.63
N PRO A 155 1.13 4.18 -10.58
CA PRO A 155 1.54 4.82 -9.32
C PRO A 155 2.82 4.21 -8.73
N ASN A 156 3.63 5.04 -8.07
CA ASN A 156 4.80 4.57 -7.31
C ASN A 156 4.79 5.20 -5.90
N PRO A 157 4.51 4.45 -4.82
CA PRO A 157 4.21 3.01 -4.80
C PRO A 157 2.85 2.66 -5.42
N MET A 158 2.68 1.39 -5.79
CA MET A 158 1.37 0.80 -6.12
C MET A 158 0.62 0.44 -4.84
N GLY A 159 -0.71 0.38 -4.89
CA GLY A 159 -1.53 0.04 -3.72
C GLY A 159 -1.55 1.15 -2.67
N SER A 160 -1.28 2.39 -3.08
CA SER A 160 -1.34 3.59 -2.26
C SER A 160 -2.63 4.38 -2.49
N SER A 161 -3.64 3.82 -3.17
CA SER A 161 -5.02 4.25 -2.95
C SER A 161 -5.18 4.39 -1.45
N THR A 162 -5.46 5.60 -0.98
CA THR A 162 -5.62 5.93 0.43
C THR A 162 -6.29 4.76 1.13
N PRO A 163 -5.68 4.17 2.19
CA PRO A 163 -6.40 3.19 2.98
C PRO A 163 -7.75 3.83 3.29
N GLN A 164 -8.82 3.28 2.73
CA GLN A 164 -10.13 3.62 3.22
C GLN A 164 -10.04 3.26 4.70
N ALA A 165 -10.09 4.27 5.59
CA ALA A 165 -10.01 4.05 7.03
C ALA A 165 -10.85 2.82 7.33
N PRO A 166 -10.28 1.78 7.98
CA PRO A 166 -10.85 0.44 7.99
C PRO A 166 -12.29 0.57 8.42
N ALA A 167 -13.19 0.43 7.45
CA ALA A 167 -14.58 0.75 7.66
C ALA A 167 -15.17 -0.50 8.29
N LYS A 168 -15.37 -0.44 9.61
CA LYS A 168 -16.29 -1.36 10.27
C LYS A 168 -17.68 -1.01 9.74
N TYR A 169 -18.27 -1.91 8.97
CA TYR A 169 -19.64 -1.76 8.47
C TYR A 169 -20.51 -2.81 9.14
N ALA A 170 -21.59 -2.38 9.78
CA ALA A 170 -22.59 -3.27 10.36
C ALA A 170 -23.74 -3.42 9.35
N PRO A 171 -23.78 -4.50 8.54
CA PRO A 171 -24.90 -4.71 7.63
C PRO A 171 -26.19 -4.97 8.41
N PRO A 172 -27.37 -4.79 7.78
CA PRO A 172 -28.64 -5.15 8.38
C PRO A 172 -28.66 -6.61 8.83
N ALA A 173 -28.87 -6.85 10.12
CA ALA A 173 -28.98 -8.18 10.69
C ALA A 173 -29.96 -8.22 11.85
N THR A 174 -30.56 -9.38 12.07
CA THR A 174 -31.50 -9.63 13.15
C THR A 174 -30.82 -10.23 14.37
N GLN A 175 -31.17 -9.75 15.56
CA GLN A 175 -30.71 -10.28 16.84
C GLN A 175 -31.90 -10.45 17.78
N ALA A 176 -31.88 -11.49 18.62
CA ALA A 176 -32.85 -11.60 19.69
C ALA A 176 -32.70 -10.40 20.66
N PRO A 177 -33.81 -9.79 21.12
CA PRO A 177 -33.75 -8.71 22.10
C PRO A 177 -32.98 -9.13 23.37
N GLY A 178 -32.16 -8.23 23.93
CA GLY A 178 -31.54 -8.42 25.25
C GLY A 178 -30.15 -9.06 25.29
N ASN A 179 -29.53 -9.40 24.15
CA ASN A 179 -28.23 -10.09 24.11
C ASN A 179 -27.00 -9.20 24.44
N GLY A 180 -27.20 -7.91 24.74
CA GLY A 180 -26.14 -6.98 25.15
C GLY A 180 -25.50 -6.19 23.98
N PRO A 181 -24.61 -5.22 24.29
CA PRO A 181 -24.04 -4.28 23.33
C PRO A 181 -22.95 -4.93 22.45
N TYR A 182 -23.33 -5.45 21.28
CA TYR A 182 -22.41 -5.88 20.22
C TYR A 182 -23.11 -5.89 18.85
N SER A 183 -22.34 -5.90 17.77
CA SER A 183 -22.90 -6.07 16.42
C SER A 183 -23.12 -7.55 16.10
N PRO A 184 -24.28 -8.00 15.59
CA PRO A 184 -24.50 -9.40 15.19
C PRO A 184 -23.56 -9.87 14.08
N VAL A 185 -23.21 -8.96 13.18
CA VAL A 185 -22.32 -9.15 12.04
C VAL A 185 -21.58 -7.85 11.80
N LEU A 186 -20.35 -7.96 11.34
CA LEU A 186 -19.53 -6.81 10.99
C LEU A 186 -18.66 -7.17 9.79
N GLU A 187 -18.71 -6.35 8.75
CA GLU A 187 -17.78 -6.35 7.64
C GLU A 187 -16.61 -5.42 7.98
N VAL A 188 -15.39 -5.86 7.64
CA VAL A 188 -14.16 -5.14 7.95
C VAL A 188 -13.30 -5.10 6.69
N THR A 189 -12.97 -3.89 6.24
CA THR A 189 -12.03 -3.70 5.12
C THR A 189 -10.65 -4.26 5.50
N PRO A 190 -9.99 -5.02 4.61
CA PRO A 190 -8.70 -5.64 4.91
C PRO A 190 -7.61 -4.59 5.21
N GLY A 191 -6.85 -4.85 6.26
CA GLY A 191 -5.68 -4.09 6.70
C GLY A 191 -4.71 -5.01 7.46
N LYS A 192 -3.85 -4.47 8.33
CA LYS A 192 -3.02 -5.31 9.19
C LYS A 192 -3.82 -5.75 10.43
N ILE A 193 -4.02 -7.07 10.60
CA ILE A 193 -4.68 -7.59 11.81
C ILE A 193 -3.75 -7.44 13.01
N VAL A 194 -4.28 -6.89 14.09
CA VAL A 194 -3.66 -6.76 15.40
C VAL A 194 -4.46 -7.61 16.38
N VAL A 195 -3.80 -8.55 17.02
CA VAL A 195 -4.38 -9.38 18.09
C VAL A 195 -3.63 -9.08 19.38
N ILE A 196 -4.35 -8.90 20.47
CA ILE A 196 -3.76 -8.75 21.81
C ILE A 196 -4.10 -9.96 22.65
N SER A 197 -3.18 -10.40 23.49
CA SER A 197 -3.45 -11.43 24.49
C SER A 197 -4.58 -11.00 25.44
N GLY A 198 -5.20 -11.96 26.12
CA GLY A 198 -6.14 -11.70 27.20
C GLY A 198 -5.58 -10.68 28.20
N GLN A 199 -6.30 -9.57 28.38
CA GLN A 199 -6.03 -8.57 29.40
C GLN A 199 -6.98 -8.78 30.57
N ALA A 200 -6.51 -8.44 31.76
CA ALA A 200 -7.29 -8.41 32.98
C ALA A 200 -7.00 -7.11 33.75
N ALA A 201 -7.64 -6.93 34.90
CA ALA A 201 -7.52 -5.75 35.75
C ALA A 201 -6.20 -5.71 36.54
N VAL A 202 -5.06 -5.81 35.85
CA VAL A 202 -3.72 -5.81 36.45
C VAL A 202 -3.12 -4.41 36.37
N GLY A 203 -2.69 -3.88 37.51
CA GLY A 203 -2.00 -2.60 37.62
C GLY A 203 -0.50 -2.69 37.25
N PRO A 204 0.19 -1.53 37.14
CA PRO A 204 1.62 -1.49 36.84
C PRO A 204 2.52 -2.21 37.87
N ASP A 205 2.03 -2.37 39.10
CA ASP A 205 2.72 -3.12 40.17
C ASP A 205 2.47 -4.64 40.09
N GLY A 206 1.73 -5.11 39.08
CA GLY A 206 1.37 -6.50 38.88
C GLY A 206 0.22 -6.99 39.77
N ARG A 207 -0.38 -6.13 40.61
CA ARG A 207 -1.53 -6.49 41.45
C ARG A 207 -2.85 -6.32 40.72
N THR A 208 -3.84 -7.06 41.17
CA THR A 208 -5.20 -6.95 40.63
C THR A 208 -5.89 -5.73 41.24
N ILE A 209 -6.58 -4.96 40.40
CA ILE A 209 -7.27 -3.74 40.78
C ILE A 209 -8.77 -4.01 40.87
N GLY A 210 -9.32 -3.85 42.08
CA GLY A 210 -10.74 -4.04 42.36
C GLY A 210 -11.14 -5.50 42.54
N SER A 211 -12.29 -5.72 43.18
CA SER A 211 -12.85 -7.05 43.46
C SER A 211 -14.26 -7.25 42.89
N ASP A 212 -14.83 -6.20 42.28
CA ASP A 212 -16.14 -6.21 41.65
C ASP A 212 -16.02 -6.12 40.11
N ILE A 213 -17.04 -6.60 39.41
CA ILE A 213 -17.06 -6.64 37.95
C ILE A 213 -16.91 -5.26 37.30
N ARG A 214 -17.48 -4.20 37.87
CA ARG A 214 -17.48 -2.87 37.23
C ARG A 214 -16.08 -2.28 37.24
N THR A 215 -15.40 -2.35 38.39
CA THR A 215 -14.02 -1.90 38.52
C THR A 215 -13.09 -2.72 37.62
N GLN A 216 -13.18 -4.05 37.69
CA GLN A 216 -12.28 -4.90 36.89
C GLN A 216 -12.53 -4.78 35.38
N ALA A 217 -13.78 -4.66 34.93
CA ALA A 217 -14.10 -4.47 33.51
C ALA A 217 -13.48 -3.18 32.95
N ARG A 218 -13.58 -2.08 33.70
CA ARG A 218 -13.03 -0.78 33.27
C ARG A 218 -11.52 -0.83 33.10
N VAL A 219 -10.81 -1.29 34.13
CA VAL A 219 -9.34 -1.42 34.08
C VAL A 219 -8.91 -2.40 32.99
N THR A 220 -9.65 -3.49 32.80
CA THR A 220 -9.36 -4.47 31.74
C THR A 220 -9.47 -3.86 30.34
N ILE A 221 -10.51 -3.06 30.07
CA ILE A 221 -10.67 -2.37 28.77
C ILE A 221 -9.62 -1.28 28.59
N GLU A 222 -9.22 -0.57 29.67
CA GLU A 222 -8.12 0.40 29.64
C GLU A 222 -6.78 -0.26 29.29
N ASN A 223 -6.50 -1.41 29.90
CA ASN A 223 -5.32 -2.22 29.60
C ASN A 223 -5.33 -2.71 28.15
N CYS A 224 -6.48 -3.16 27.64
CA CYS A 224 -6.66 -3.47 26.22
C CYS A 224 -6.33 -2.28 25.31
N ALA A 225 -6.88 -1.11 25.62
CA ALA A 225 -6.61 0.12 24.87
C ALA A 225 -5.12 0.49 24.89
N ALA A 226 -4.42 0.25 26.00
CA ALA A 226 -2.97 0.46 26.09
C ALA A 226 -2.18 -0.45 25.16
N GLN A 227 -2.53 -1.75 25.08
CA GLN A 227 -1.87 -2.67 24.15
C GLN A 227 -2.13 -2.31 22.69
N LEU A 228 -3.36 -1.92 22.35
CA LEU A 228 -3.71 -1.46 21.00
C LEU A 228 -2.90 -0.23 20.60
N ARG A 229 -2.69 0.74 21.52
CA ARG A 229 -1.86 1.93 21.25
C ARG A 229 -0.43 1.57 20.87
N ASN A 230 0.16 0.53 21.47
CA ASN A 230 1.51 0.06 21.11
C ASN A 230 1.60 -0.44 19.67
N ALA A 231 0.49 -0.92 19.09
CA ALA A 231 0.39 -1.32 17.69
C ALA A 231 -0.04 -0.18 16.75
N GLY A 232 -0.31 1.01 17.29
CA GLY A 232 -0.88 2.14 16.56
C GLY A 232 -2.37 1.97 16.24
N CYS A 233 -3.11 1.29 17.12
CA CYS A 233 -4.56 1.10 17.07
C CYS A 233 -5.23 1.74 18.29
N SER A 234 -6.56 1.79 18.26
CA SER A 234 -7.47 2.28 19.29
C SER A 234 -8.67 1.33 19.45
N LEU A 235 -9.56 1.58 20.41
CA LEU A 235 -10.80 0.80 20.55
C LEU A 235 -11.73 0.95 19.33
N ALA A 236 -11.58 2.03 18.54
CA ALA A 236 -12.34 2.22 17.31
C ALA A 236 -11.98 1.19 16.23
N ASP A 237 -10.76 0.67 16.28
CA ASP A 237 -10.22 -0.29 15.30
C ASP A 237 -10.60 -1.74 15.62
N VAL A 238 -11.17 -1.99 16.81
CA VAL A 238 -11.56 -3.31 17.29
C VAL A 238 -12.79 -3.80 16.54
N PHE A 239 -12.70 -5.00 15.96
CA PHE A 239 -13.79 -5.64 15.23
C PHE A 239 -14.29 -6.93 15.89
N LYS A 240 -13.46 -7.63 16.69
CA LYS A 240 -13.86 -8.83 17.44
C LYS A 240 -13.40 -8.76 18.90
N VAL A 241 -14.28 -9.20 19.78
CA VAL A 241 -14.03 -9.32 21.22
C VAL A 241 -14.41 -10.71 21.72
N ASN A 242 -13.54 -11.30 22.53
CA ASN A 242 -13.87 -12.42 23.40
C ASN A 242 -13.84 -11.93 24.85
N VAL A 243 -14.90 -12.22 25.59
CA VAL A 243 -15.04 -11.89 27.01
C VAL A 243 -15.16 -13.19 27.80
N TYR A 244 -14.36 -13.34 28.82
CA TYR A 244 -14.38 -14.48 29.73
C TYR A 244 -14.73 -13.94 31.11
N MET A 245 -15.81 -14.44 31.71
CA MET A 245 -16.30 -14.00 33.04
C MET A 245 -16.35 -15.17 34.00
N THR A 246 -16.17 -14.91 35.29
CA THR A 246 -16.30 -15.96 36.33
C THR A 246 -17.74 -16.22 36.76
N ASP A 247 -18.62 -15.24 36.60
CA ASP A 247 -20.06 -15.33 36.91
C ASP A 247 -20.85 -14.49 35.88
N LEU A 248 -21.72 -15.13 35.08
CA LEU A 248 -22.57 -14.43 34.12
C LEU A 248 -23.76 -13.70 34.77
N ASN A 249 -24.01 -13.87 36.07
CA ASN A 249 -24.96 -13.00 36.79
C ASN A 249 -24.51 -11.53 36.79
N ASP A 250 -23.20 -11.29 36.65
CA ASP A 250 -22.61 -9.95 36.53
C ASP A 250 -22.73 -9.34 35.11
N TRP A 251 -23.32 -10.08 34.17
CA TRP A 251 -23.45 -9.66 32.76
C TRP A 251 -24.09 -8.28 32.56
N PRO A 252 -25.18 -7.90 33.28
CA PRO A 252 -25.76 -6.56 33.15
C PRO A 252 -24.77 -5.46 33.56
N ALA A 253 -24.06 -5.64 34.68
CA ALA A 253 -23.10 -4.68 35.19
C ALA A 253 -21.87 -4.56 34.27
N PHE A 254 -21.39 -5.66 33.71
CA PHE A 254 -20.33 -5.65 32.69
C PHE A 254 -20.77 -4.87 31.45
N ASN A 255 -21.98 -5.11 30.95
CA ASN A 255 -22.47 -4.48 29.73
C ASN A 255 -22.62 -2.96 29.86
N GLU A 256 -22.98 -2.45 31.04
CA GLU A 256 -23.01 -1.00 31.29
C GLU A 256 -21.62 -0.37 31.08
N VAL A 257 -20.57 -0.96 31.67
CA VAL A 257 -19.19 -0.47 31.50
C VAL A 257 -18.73 -0.62 30.05
N TYR A 258 -19.03 -1.77 29.43
CA TYR A 258 -18.64 -2.04 28.05
C TYR A 258 -19.26 -1.04 27.06
N ALA A 259 -20.55 -0.74 27.22
CA ALA A 259 -21.27 0.21 26.36
C ALA A 259 -20.76 1.65 26.50
N GLU A 260 -20.26 2.03 27.68
CA GLU A 260 -19.66 3.35 27.91
C GLU A 260 -18.31 3.49 27.19
N MET A 261 -17.51 2.43 27.14
CA MET A 261 -16.12 2.49 26.68
C MET A 261 -15.92 2.13 25.21
N MET A 262 -16.78 1.30 24.62
CA MET A 262 -16.61 0.81 23.25
C MET A 262 -17.31 1.72 22.23
N PRO A 263 -16.56 2.26 21.24
CA PRO A 263 -17.13 3.13 20.22
C PRO A 263 -17.98 2.37 19.20
N GLN A 264 -18.93 3.08 18.59
CA GLN A 264 -19.73 2.57 17.48
C GLN A 264 -18.94 2.57 16.15
N PRO A 265 -19.24 1.66 15.22
CA PRO A 265 -20.09 0.48 15.42
C PRO A 265 -19.39 -0.50 16.38
N LEU A 266 -20.19 -1.09 17.28
CA LEU A 266 -19.68 -2.05 18.26
C LEU A 266 -19.07 -3.26 17.53
N PRO A 267 -18.00 -3.87 18.07
CA PRO A 267 -17.43 -5.09 17.50
C PRO A 267 -18.40 -6.27 17.60
N VAL A 268 -18.15 -7.32 16.80
CA VAL A 268 -18.75 -8.64 17.09
C VAL A 268 -18.16 -9.17 18.39
N ARG A 269 -18.98 -9.84 19.21
CA ARG A 269 -18.58 -10.23 20.57
C ARG A 269 -19.06 -11.63 20.91
N THR A 270 -18.23 -12.34 21.66
CA THR A 270 -18.58 -13.62 22.29
C THR A 270 -18.25 -13.51 23.76
N ALA A 271 -19.14 -13.98 24.63
CA ALA A 271 -18.92 -14.02 26.07
C ALA A 271 -19.21 -15.43 26.60
N VAL A 272 -18.39 -15.90 27.54
CA VAL A 272 -18.55 -17.21 28.19
C VAL A 272 -18.25 -17.11 29.69
N GLU A 273 -18.89 -17.97 30.47
CA GLU A 273 -18.50 -18.22 31.86
C GLU A 273 -17.35 -19.24 31.90
N THR A 274 -16.29 -18.96 32.65
CA THR A 274 -15.15 -19.87 32.84
C THR A 274 -14.35 -19.52 34.10
N LYS A 275 -13.51 -20.45 34.54
CA LYS A 275 -12.49 -20.14 35.55
C LYS A 275 -11.39 -19.27 34.94
N LEU A 276 -11.01 -18.21 35.65
CA LEU A 276 -9.91 -17.33 35.29
C LEU A 276 -8.71 -17.51 36.22
N LEU A 277 -7.56 -16.95 35.81
CA LEU A 277 -6.37 -16.92 36.64
C LEU A 277 -6.54 -15.90 37.78
N ARG A 278 -5.83 -16.14 38.89
CA ARG A 278 -5.79 -15.23 40.04
C ARG A 278 -7.21 -14.90 40.54
N ASP A 279 -7.40 -13.66 40.97
CA ASP A 279 -8.63 -13.01 41.44
C ASP A 279 -9.30 -12.20 40.32
N PHE A 280 -9.08 -12.57 39.06
CA PHE A 280 -9.76 -11.95 37.93
C PHE A 280 -11.21 -12.42 37.87
N VAL A 281 -12.14 -11.47 37.78
CA VAL A 281 -13.56 -11.77 37.53
C VAL A 281 -13.93 -11.62 36.06
N VAL A 282 -13.08 -10.94 35.27
CA VAL A 282 -13.20 -10.77 33.82
C VAL A 282 -11.82 -10.74 33.13
N GLU A 283 -11.75 -11.36 31.95
CA GLU A 283 -10.60 -11.31 31.04
C GLU A 283 -11.11 -11.01 29.61
N ILE A 284 -10.42 -10.15 28.87
CA ILE A 284 -10.85 -9.70 27.53
C ILE A 284 -9.70 -9.83 26.52
N GLU A 285 -10.00 -10.45 25.39
CA GLU A 285 -9.12 -10.52 24.22
C GLU A 285 -9.76 -9.74 23.07
N LEU A 286 -8.96 -8.93 22.35
CA LEU A 286 -9.43 -8.09 21.25
C LEU A 286 -8.66 -8.35 19.96
N TRP A 287 -9.39 -8.30 18.85
CA TRP A 287 -8.84 -8.26 17.51
C TRP A 287 -9.21 -6.93 16.86
N ALA A 288 -8.22 -6.24 16.32
CA ALA A 288 -8.35 -4.96 15.65
C ALA A 288 -7.73 -5.02 14.25
N VAL A 289 -8.15 -4.10 13.40
CA VAL A 289 -7.55 -3.89 12.09
C VAL A 289 -6.87 -2.54 12.08
N LYS A 290 -5.57 -2.52 11.80
CA LYS A 290 -4.83 -1.26 11.70
C LYS A 290 -5.23 -0.54 10.40
N PRO A 291 -5.50 0.78 10.46
CA PRO A 291 -5.68 1.61 9.28
C PRO A 291 -4.52 1.60 8.29
#